data_AF-A0AAE0I966-F1
#
_entry.id   AF-A0AAE0I966-F1
#
_cell.length_a   1.000
_cell.length_b   1.000
_cell.length_c   1.000
_cell.angle_alpha   90.00
_cell.angle_beta   90.00
_cell.angle_gamma   90.00
#
_symmetry.space_group_name_H-M   'P 1'
#
loop_
_entity.id
_entity.type
_entity.pdbx_description
1 polymer ?
#
loop_
_entity_poly.entity_id
_entity_poly.type
_entity_poly.pdbx_seq_one_letter_code
_entity_poly.pdbx_strand_id
1 'polypeptide(L)'
;MASPDPIPEAAKARTLSHMNKEHRTDLQHMLQHYNGVSASAAANPELVDMDLSSLTLAVPSADGPPTTHVIELNPPMAKWDDRRQRLIDMTMAARDALGIVTAPSDDHHAPSTDTSPIIVREYRRPVGFHWVIFFAVLHYMWCVVVVRAGLVQPGSVLWEFHERFFPGGAASFLWLVDAIFYPVLAIHLTEAWWHDRTRLSVHGVARGSRVWCLWIASCLVEGAMSFKRFDALVEELEEKRAAAGRK
;
A
#
# COMPACT_ATOMS: atom_id res chain seq x y z
N MET A 1 -35.00 -31.43 -13.02
CA MET A 1 -33.81 -30.56 -13.05
C MET A 1 -32.63 -31.45 -13.37
N ALA A 2 -31.87 -31.17 -14.43
CA ALA A 2 -30.70 -31.98 -14.78
C ALA A 2 -29.69 -31.88 -13.63
N SER A 3 -29.16 -33.01 -13.16
CA SER A 3 -28.03 -33.01 -12.24
C SER A 3 -26.89 -32.22 -12.89
N PRO A 4 -26.25 -31.29 -12.17
CA PRO A 4 -25.10 -30.58 -12.73
C PRO A 4 -24.04 -31.59 -13.16
N ASP A 5 -23.40 -31.34 -14.29
CA ASP A 5 -22.31 -32.19 -14.76
C ASP A 5 -21.25 -32.33 -13.65
N PRO A 6 -20.73 -33.55 -13.41
CA PRO A 6 -19.77 -33.77 -12.34
C PRO A 6 -18.53 -32.91 -12.56
N ILE A 7 -18.08 -32.24 -11.50
CA ILE A 7 -16.89 -31.40 -11.53
C ILE A 7 -15.67 -32.29 -11.84
N PRO A 8 -14.88 -31.99 -12.87
CA PRO A 8 -13.68 -32.77 -13.16
C PRO A 8 -12.63 -32.57 -12.06
N GLU A 9 -12.39 -33.58 -11.24
CA GLU A 9 -11.46 -33.53 -10.08
C GLU A 9 -10.06 -33.02 -10.46
N ALA A 10 -9.52 -33.43 -11.60
CA ALA A 10 -8.23 -32.95 -12.07
C ALA A 10 -8.24 -31.44 -12.41
N ALA A 11 -9.35 -30.91 -12.91
CA ALA A 11 -9.48 -29.48 -13.19
C ALA A 11 -9.65 -28.68 -11.90
N LYS A 12 -10.40 -29.22 -10.93
CA LYS A 12 -10.54 -28.68 -9.58
C LYS A 12 -9.20 -28.58 -8.87
N ALA A 13 -8.44 -29.67 -8.80
CA ALA A 13 -7.11 -29.69 -8.19
C ALA A 13 -6.15 -28.65 -8.81
N ARG A 14 -6.18 -28.46 -10.14
CA ARG A 14 -5.39 -27.42 -10.81
C ARG A 14 -5.81 -26.01 -10.41
N THR A 15 -7.12 -25.75 -10.34
CA THR A 15 -7.64 -24.45 -9.89
C THR A 15 -7.23 -24.15 -8.45
N LEU A 16 -7.40 -25.10 -7.52
CA LEU A 16 -6.99 -24.94 -6.12
C LEU A 16 -5.47 -24.64 -6.02
N SER A 17 -4.65 -25.44 -6.70
CA SER A 17 -3.19 -25.28 -6.70
C SER A 17 -2.74 -23.92 -7.25
N HIS A 18 -3.30 -23.50 -8.38
CA HIS A 18 -2.99 -22.19 -8.98
C HIS A 18 -3.40 -21.04 -8.06
N MET A 19 -4.60 -21.07 -7.49
CA MET A 19 -5.06 -20.04 -6.55
C MET A 19 -4.17 -19.96 -5.31
N ASN A 20 -3.80 -21.10 -4.73
CA ASN A 20 -2.94 -21.16 -3.56
C ASN A 20 -1.48 -20.77 -3.82
N LYS A 21 -1.03 -20.87 -5.07
CA LYS A 21 0.35 -20.51 -5.45
C LYS A 21 0.48 -19.05 -5.84
N GLU A 22 -0.45 -18.53 -6.63
CA GLU A 22 -0.30 -17.25 -7.33
C GLU A 22 -1.31 -16.17 -6.84
N HIS A 23 -2.37 -16.56 -6.12
CA HIS A 23 -3.48 -15.66 -5.77
C HIS A 23 -3.86 -15.66 -4.28
N ARG A 24 -2.96 -16.03 -3.35
CA ARG A 24 -3.28 -16.03 -1.90
C ARG A 24 -3.74 -14.67 -1.37
N THR A 25 -3.18 -13.59 -1.90
CA THR A 25 -3.59 -12.23 -1.54
C THR A 25 -5.04 -11.95 -1.96
N ASP A 26 -5.47 -12.46 -3.12
CA ASP A 26 -6.86 -12.30 -3.58
C ASP A 26 -7.83 -13.10 -2.71
N LEU A 27 -7.45 -14.32 -2.33
CA LEU A 27 -8.20 -15.13 -1.37
C LEU A 27 -8.35 -14.41 -0.02
N GLN A 28 -7.32 -13.71 0.45
CA GLN A 28 -7.38 -12.91 1.68
C GLN A 28 -8.34 -11.73 1.54
N HIS A 29 -8.37 -11.06 0.39
CA HIS A 29 -9.33 -9.99 0.13
C HIS A 29 -10.77 -10.51 0.05
N MET A 30 -10.98 -11.66 -0.61
CA MET A 30 -12.29 -12.31 -0.65
C MET A 30 -12.81 -12.63 0.75
N LEU A 31 -11.98 -13.19 1.64
CA LEU A 31 -12.37 -13.46 3.02
C LEU A 31 -12.78 -12.19 3.78
N GLN A 32 -11.97 -11.13 3.67
CA GLN A 32 -12.28 -9.86 4.33
C GLN A 32 -13.62 -9.28 3.84
N HIS A 33 -13.86 -9.32 2.54
CA HIS A 33 -15.08 -8.77 1.95
C HIS A 33 -16.31 -9.64 2.24
N TYR A 34 -16.26 -10.93 1.92
CA TYR A 34 -17.43 -11.81 1.94
C TYR A 34 -17.73 -12.41 3.32
N ASN A 35 -16.72 -12.61 4.18
CA ASN A 35 -16.92 -13.12 5.54
C ASN A 35 -16.75 -12.02 6.62
N GLY A 36 -16.38 -10.80 6.25
CA GLY A 36 -16.24 -9.68 7.19
C GLY A 36 -15.11 -9.86 8.22
N VAL A 37 -14.16 -10.76 7.95
CA VAL A 37 -13.03 -11.00 8.85
C VAL A 37 -11.99 -9.90 8.72
N SER A 38 -11.21 -9.64 9.78
CA SER A 38 -10.12 -8.66 9.72
C SER A 38 -8.97 -9.13 8.83
N ALA A 39 -8.13 -8.21 8.37
CA ALA A 39 -6.94 -8.53 7.58
C ALA A 39 -6.01 -9.55 8.26
N SER A 40 -5.87 -9.48 9.59
CA SER A 40 -5.07 -10.43 10.36
C SER A 40 -5.75 -11.79 10.49
N ALA A 41 -7.07 -11.82 10.68
CA ALA A 41 -7.84 -13.06 10.75
C ALA A 41 -7.97 -13.75 9.38
N ALA A 42 -7.69 -13.05 8.28
CA ALA A 42 -7.66 -13.58 6.92
C ALA A 42 -6.24 -13.89 6.42
N ALA A 43 -5.21 -13.83 7.27
CA ALA A 43 -3.82 -13.94 6.83
C ALA A 43 -3.45 -15.36 6.35
N ASN A 44 -2.73 -15.44 5.22
CA ASN A 44 -2.23 -16.69 4.63
C ASN A 44 -3.31 -17.75 4.34
N PRO A 45 -4.43 -17.41 3.68
CA PRO A 45 -5.49 -18.37 3.43
C PRO A 45 -5.07 -19.41 2.39
N GLU A 46 -5.72 -20.57 2.43
CA GLU A 46 -5.63 -21.64 1.44
C GLU A 46 -7.02 -22.03 0.98
N LEU A 47 -7.27 -21.99 -0.33
CA LEU A 47 -8.46 -22.55 -0.94
C LEU A 47 -8.34 -24.08 -0.89
N VAL A 48 -9.14 -24.71 -0.05
CA VAL A 48 -9.13 -26.17 0.18
C VAL A 48 -10.22 -26.89 -0.59
N ASP A 49 -11.31 -26.20 -0.88
CA ASP A 49 -12.41 -26.77 -1.67
C ASP A 49 -13.14 -25.72 -2.50
N MET A 50 -13.79 -26.16 -3.57
CA MET A 50 -14.65 -25.33 -4.43
C MET A 50 -15.69 -26.21 -5.13
N ASP A 51 -16.93 -25.74 -5.14
CA ASP A 51 -18.04 -26.31 -5.90
C ASP A 51 -18.78 -25.22 -6.71
N LEU A 52 -19.95 -25.54 -7.28
CA LEU A 52 -20.72 -24.59 -8.09
C LEU A 52 -21.38 -23.46 -7.28
N SER A 53 -21.50 -23.65 -5.97
CA SER A 53 -22.19 -22.77 -5.03
C SER A 53 -21.30 -22.19 -3.94
N SER A 54 -20.09 -22.71 -3.73
CA SER A 54 -19.24 -22.28 -2.62
C SER A 54 -17.73 -22.39 -2.89
N LEU A 55 -16.97 -21.56 -2.17
CA LEU A 55 -15.52 -21.65 -1.99
C LEU A 55 -15.24 -21.93 -0.51
N THR A 56 -14.40 -22.91 -0.21
CA THR A 56 -13.97 -23.21 1.16
C THR A 56 -12.51 -22.87 1.33
N LEU A 57 -12.22 -21.98 2.27
CA LEU A 57 -10.88 -21.51 2.59
C LEU A 57 -10.50 -21.91 4.01
N ALA A 58 -9.25 -22.32 4.20
CA ALA A 58 -8.66 -22.56 5.51
C ALA A 58 -7.65 -21.45 5.82
N VAL A 59 -7.75 -20.87 7.00
CA VAL A 59 -6.77 -19.91 7.54
C VAL A 59 -5.97 -20.61 8.65
N PRO A 60 -4.63 -20.67 8.56
CA PRO A 60 -3.80 -21.24 9.61
C PRO A 60 -4.00 -20.51 10.95
N SER A 61 -4.13 -21.27 12.04
CA SER A 61 -4.11 -20.74 13.40
C SER A 61 -2.76 -21.02 14.05
N ALA A 62 -2.23 -20.07 14.83
CA ALA A 62 -0.95 -20.25 15.52
C ALA A 62 -1.04 -21.27 16.67
N ASP A 63 -2.21 -21.35 17.31
CA ASP A 63 -2.41 -22.08 18.57
C ASP A 63 -3.44 -23.22 18.44
N GLY A 64 -3.82 -23.61 17.22
CA GLY A 64 -4.89 -24.57 17.01
C GLY A 64 -5.09 -25.05 15.57
N PRO A 65 -6.16 -25.80 15.30
CA PRO A 65 -6.49 -26.24 13.94
C PRO A 65 -6.79 -25.04 13.04
N PRO A 66 -6.66 -25.18 11.70
CA PRO A 66 -7.02 -24.13 10.77
C PRO A 66 -8.50 -23.75 10.91
N THR A 67 -8.79 -22.45 10.86
CA THR A 67 -10.16 -21.96 10.83
C THR A 67 -10.68 -22.06 9.40
N THR A 68 -11.83 -22.73 9.23
CA THR A 68 -12.46 -22.86 7.91
C THR A 68 -13.53 -21.79 7.71
N HIS A 69 -13.47 -21.13 6.56
CA HIS A 69 -14.44 -20.14 6.09
C HIS A 69 -15.06 -20.62 4.78
N VAL A 70 -16.36 -20.42 4.64
CA VAL A 70 -17.10 -20.71 3.41
C VAL A 70 -17.60 -19.40 2.83
N ILE A 71 -17.35 -19.19 1.54
CA ILE A 71 -17.91 -18.08 0.76
C ILE A 71 -18.95 -18.65 -0.18
N GLU A 72 -20.21 -18.23 -0.02
CA GLU A 72 -21.30 -18.61 -0.90
C GLU A 72 -21.26 -17.82 -2.21
N LEU A 73 -21.41 -18.52 -3.33
CA LEU A 73 -21.50 -17.95 -4.67
C LEU A 73 -22.96 -17.56 -4.94
N ASN A 74 -23.24 -16.25 -4.95
CA ASN A 74 -24.56 -15.72 -5.30
C ASN A 74 -24.47 -14.79 -6.53
N PRO A 75 -25.03 -15.19 -7.70
CA PRO A 75 -25.71 -16.47 -7.95
C PRO A 75 -24.74 -17.67 -8.00
N PRO A 76 -25.22 -18.93 -7.88
CA PRO A 76 -24.38 -20.10 -8.13
C PRO A 76 -23.90 -20.13 -9.60
N MET A 77 -22.77 -20.79 -9.84
CA MET A 77 -22.29 -21.05 -11.21
C MET A 77 -23.18 -22.10 -11.90
N ALA A 78 -23.41 -21.94 -13.20
CA ALA A 78 -24.21 -22.91 -13.96
C ALA A 78 -23.39 -24.17 -14.30
N LYS A 79 -22.10 -24.00 -14.58
CA LYS A 79 -21.16 -25.08 -14.91
C LYS A 79 -19.75 -24.77 -14.44
N TRP A 80 -18.92 -25.80 -14.32
CA TRP A 80 -17.55 -25.69 -13.82
C TRP A 80 -16.64 -24.78 -14.68
N ASP A 81 -16.93 -24.62 -15.97
CA ASP A 81 -16.17 -23.75 -16.86
C ASP A 81 -16.29 -22.27 -16.50
N ASP A 82 -17.35 -21.88 -15.80
CA ASP A 82 -17.59 -20.49 -15.39
C ASP A 82 -16.67 -20.07 -14.22
N ARG A 83 -15.98 -21.02 -13.56
CA ARG A 83 -15.17 -20.80 -12.35
C ARG A 83 -14.13 -19.69 -12.50
N ARG A 84 -13.49 -19.59 -13.66
CA ARG A 84 -12.44 -18.60 -13.88
C ARG A 84 -13.04 -17.20 -13.81
N GLN A 85 -14.12 -16.98 -14.57
CA GLN A 85 -14.78 -15.68 -14.58
C GLN A 85 -15.36 -15.36 -13.21
N ARG A 86 -15.97 -16.34 -12.52
CA ARG A 86 -16.50 -16.15 -11.17
C ARG A 86 -15.41 -15.70 -10.19
N LEU A 87 -14.24 -16.34 -10.19
CA LEU A 87 -13.12 -15.95 -9.31
C LEU A 87 -12.58 -14.56 -9.64
N ILE A 88 -12.53 -14.18 -10.93
CA ILE A 88 -12.13 -12.84 -11.36
C ILE A 88 -13.12 -11.80 -10.82
N ASP A 89 -14.42 -12.00 -11.05
CA ASP A 89 -15.46 -11.07 -10.62
C ASP A 89 -15.46 -10.88 -9.10
N MET A 90 -15.31 -11.97 -8.35
CA MET A 90 -15.22 -11.93 -6.88
C MET A 90 -13.97 -11.21 -6.40
N THR A 91 -12.84 -11.41 -7.08
CA THR A 91 -11.58 -10.73 -6.77
C THR A 91 -11.74 -9.22 -6.97
N MET A 92 -12.32 -8.82 -8.11
CA MET A 92 -12.58 -7.41 -8.42
C MET A 92 -13.55 -6.77 -7.43
N ALA A 93 -14.66 -7.44 -7.10
CA ALA A 93 -15.64 -6.94 -6.13
C ALA A 93 -15.05 -6.79 -4.72
N ALA A 94 -14.28 -7.78 -4.26
CA ALA A 94 -13.62 -7.71 -2.96
C ALA A 94 -12.59 -6.58 -2.90
N ARG A 95 -11.79 -6.42 -3.95
CA ARG A 95 -10.80 -5.35 -4.10
C ARG A 95 -11.48 -3.97 -4.10
N ASP A 96 -12.54 -3.78 -4.89
CA ASP A 96 -13.30 -2.54 -4.95
C ASP A 96 -13.93 -2.18 -3.58
N ALA A 97 -14.59 -3.14 -2.95
CA ALA A 97 -15.22 -2.94 -1.64
C ALA A 97 -14.22 -2.61 -0.51
N LEU A 98 -12.97 -3.09 -0.63
CA LEU A 98 -11.89 -2.79 0.31
C LEU A 98 -11.09 -1.53 -0.07
N GLY A 99 -11.41 -0.87 -1.19
CA GLY A 99 -10.67 0.28 -1.72
C GLY A 99 -9.27 -0.07 -2.22
N ILE A 100 -9.05 -1.32 -2.62
CA ILE A 100 -7.76 -1.87 -3.08
C ILE A 100 -7.74 -1.85 -4.61
N VAL A 101 -7.10 -0.86 -5.22
CA VAL A 101 -6.82 -0.89 -6.66
C VAL A 101 -5.64 -1.83 -6.91
N THR A 102 -5.83 -2.91 -7.68
CA THR A 102 -4.75 -3.86 -8.01
C THR A 102 -4.87 -4.34 -9.44
N ALA A 103 -3.69 -4.56 -10.04
CA ALA A 103 -3.56 -5.00 -11.42
C ALA A 103 -4.21 -6.36 -11.62
N PRO A 104 -4.78 -6.65 -12.82
CA PRO A 104 -4.77 -7.99 -13.38
C PRO A 104 -3.38 -8.59 -13.16
N SER A 105 -3.36 -9.75 -12.53
CA SER A 105 -2.23 -10.68 -12.58
C SER A 105 -1.85 -10.95 -14.04
N ASP A 106 -0.56 -10.92 -14.34
CA ASP A 106 0.04 -11.03 -15.68
C ASP A 106 -0.20 -12.40 -16.40
N ASP A 107 -1.07 -13.28 -15.87
CA ASP A 107 -1.11 -14.70 -16.24
C ASP A 107 -2.34 -15.17 -17.03
N HIS A 108 -3.15 -14.27 -17.61
CA HIS A 108 -4.27 -14.66 -18.47
C HIS A 108 -4.20 -14.07 -19.89
N HIS A 109 -3.86 -14.94 -20.84
CA HIS A 109 -4.20 -14.82 -22.26
C HIS A 109 -5.73 -14.75 -22.44
N ALA A 110 -6.27 -13.53 -22.46
CA ALA A 110 -7.58 -13.18 -22.98
C ALA A 110 -7.49 -11.77 -23.62
N PRO A 111 -8.30 -11.46 -24.66
CA PRO A 111 -8.00 -10.39 -25.60
C PRO A 111 -8.06 -8.99 -24.97
N SER A 112 -6.98 -8.24 -25.21
CA SER A 112 -6.69 -6.83 -24.92
C SER A 112 -7.89 -5.90 -24.66
N THR A 113 -8.16 -5.65 -23.38
CA THR A 113 -8.47 -4.31 -22.87
C THR A 113 -7.51 -4.05 -21.72
N ASP A 114 -6.42 -3.36 -22.04
CA ASP A 114 -5.25 -3.14 -21.19
C ASP A 114 -5.58 -2.15 -20.06
N THR A 115 -6.25 -2.61 -18.99
CA THR A 115 -6.65 -1.79 -17.82
C THR A 115 -5.98 -2.28 -16.53
N SER A 116 -4.74 -2.77 -16.61
CA SER A 116 -3.96 -3.07 -15.40
C SER A 116 -3.50 -1.80 -14.69
N PRO A 117 -3.84 -1.52 -13.42
CA PRO A 117 -3.28 -0.37 -12.71
C PRO A 117 -1.76 -0.44 -12.64
N ILE A 118 -1.15 0.74 -12.77
CA ILE A 118 0.30 0.92 -12.72
C ILE A 118 0.82 0.56 -11.34
N ILE A 119 1.72 -0.44 -11.29
CA ILE A 119 2.40 -0.83 -10.05
C ILE A 119 3.76 -0.16 -9.98
N VAL A 120 3.94 0.66 -8.95
CA VAL A 120 5.22 1.32 -8.67
C VAL A 120 6.11 0.40 -7.85
N ARG A 121 7.21 -0.05 -8.46
CA ARG A 121 8.21 -0.93 -7.80
C ARG A 121 9.53 -0.23 -7.47
N GLU A 122 9.67 1.03 -7.85
CA GLU A 122 10.91 1.79 -7.67
C GLU A 122 10.75 3.01 -6.75
N TYR A 123 11.86 3.40 -6.15
CA TYR A 123 11.98 4.65 -5.41
C TYR A 123 12.86 5.61 -6.20
N ARG A 124 12.43 6.87 -6.29
CA ARG A 124 13.23 7.95 -6.86
C ARG A 124 13.68 8.90 -5.77
N ARG A 125 14.97 9.25 -5.78
CA ARG A 125 15.57 10.23 -4.86
C ARG A 125 15.09 11.65 -5.18
N PRO A 126 15.15 12.59 -4.22
CA PRO A 126 14.84 14.00 -4.47
C PRO A 126 15.69 14.57 -5.61
N VAL A 127 15.14 15.52 -6.36
CA VAL A 127 15.80 16.18 -7.49
C VAL A 127 15.60 17.70 -7.42
N GLY A 128 16.58 18.45 -7.92
CA GLY A 128 16.49 19.92 -8.02
C GLY A 128 16.09 20.60 -6.71
N PHE A 129 15.04 21.42 -6.76
CA PHE A 129 14.53 22.19 -5.62
C PHE A 129 14.05 21.32 -4.44
N HIS A 130 13.76 20.03 -4.66
CA HIS A 130 13.30 19.13 -3.59
C HIS A 130 14.39 18.96 -2.52
N TRP A 131 15.67 19.04 -2.92
CA TRP A 131 16.79 19.01 -1.97
C TRP A 131 16.80 20.19 -1.02
N VAL A 132 16.35 21.37 -1.46
CA VAL A 132 16.30 22.56 -0.60
C VAL A 132 15.31 22.33 0.54
N ILE A 133 14.11 21.84 0.24
CA ILE A 133 13.10 21.52 1.27
C ILE A 133 13.59 20.38 2.17
N PHE A 134 14.18 19.33 1.57
CA PHE A 134 14.73 18.22 2.33
C PHE A 134 15.77 18.68 3.37
N PHE A 135 16.73 19.50 2.96
CA PHE A 135 17.74 20.03 3.88
C PHE A 135 17.18 21.05 4.86
N ALA A 136 16.16 21.82 4.49
CA ALA A 136 15.50 22.76 5.41
C ALA A 136 14.80 22.02 6.57
N VAL A 137 14.08 20.94 6.28
CA VAL A 137 13.42 20.15 7.33
C VAL A 137 14.44 19.40 8.17
N LEU A 138 15.48 18.82 7.56
CA LEU A 138 16.58 18.21 8.34
C LEU A 138 17.29 19.22 9.25
N HIS A 139 17.53 20.43 8.76
CA HIS A 139 18.11 21.50 9.56
C HIS A 139 17.18 21.89 10.72
N TYR A 140 15.88 22.00 10.49
CA TYR A 140 14.91 22.23 11.55
C TYR A 140 14.92 21.10 12.61
N MET A 141 14.95 19.83 12.17
CA MET A 141 15.05 18.69 13.09
C MET A 141 16.35 18.73 13.90
N TRP A 142 17.45 19.16 13.30
CA TRP A 142 18.70 19.42 14.01
C TRP A 142 18.56 20.54 15.05
N CYS A 143 17.90 21.66 14.71
CA CYS A 143 17.58 22.73 15.67
C CYS A 143 16.79 22.20 16.88
N VAL A 144 15.78 21.36 16.63
CA VAL A 144 15.02 20.70 17.71
C VAL A 144 15.93 19.87 18.60
N VAL A 145 16.82 19.05 18.02
CA VAL A 145 17.75 18.21 18.78
C VAL A 145 18.68 19.06 19.66
N VAL A 146 19.31 20.10 19.12
CA VAL A 146 20.25 20.93 19.90
C VAL A 146 19.55 21.70 21.03
N VAL A 147 18.31 22.15 20.80
CA VAL A 147 17.50 22.81 21.82
C VAL A 147 17.11 21.82 22.93
N ARG A 148 16.56 20.65 22.56
CA ARG A 148 16.12 19.64 23.55
C ARG A 148 17.27 18.96 24.29
N ALA A 149 18.45 18.89 23.67
CA ALA A 149 19.68 18.43 24.33
C ALA A 149 20.26 19.47 25.31
N GLY A 150 19.68 20.68 25.39
CA GLY A 150 20.16 21.73 26.29
C GLY A 150 21.48 22.37 25.85
N LEU A 151 21.83 22.31 24.56
CA LEU A 151 23.06 22.92 24.04
C LEU A 151 22.93 24.43 23.82
N VAL A 152 21.69 24.94 23.79
CA VAL A 152 21.36 26.37 23.65
C VAL A 152 20.92 26.91 25.01
N GLN A 153 21.89 27.31 25.84
CA GLN A 153 21.70 27.81 27.20
C GLN A 153 22.52 29.08 27.42
N PRO A 154 22.08 30.02 28.29
CA PRO A 154 22.83 31.24 28.55
C PRO A 154 24.32 30.99 28.82
N GLY A 155 25.19 31.67 28.08
CA GLY A 155 26.65 31.51 28.14
C GLY A 155 27.23 30.38 27.29
N SER A 156 26.41 29.60 26.57
CA SER A 156 26.90 28.65 25.57
C SER A 156 27.22 29.35 24.24
N VAL A 157 28.16 28.79 23.48
CA VAL A 157 28.52 29.31 22.14
C VAL A 157 27.29 29.39 21.22
N LEU A 158 26.39 28.39 21.30
CA LEU A 158 25.17 28.38 20.50
C LEU A 158 24.17 29.46 20.98
N TRP A 159 24.09 29.73 22.27
CA TRP A 159 23.27 30.83 22.78
C TRP A 159 23.79 32.17 22.29
N GLU A 160 25.08 32.46 22.45
CA GLU A 160 25.67 33.73 22.00
C GLU A 160 25.55 33.92 20.49
N PHE A 161 25.70 32.84 19.71
CA PHE A 161 25.48 32.86 18.27
C PHE A 161 24.05 33.30 17.92
N HIS A 162 23.03 32.67 18.52
CA HIS A 162 21.64 33.04 18.23
C HIS A 162 21.29 34.42 18.80
N GLU A 163 21.84 34.80 19.95
CA GLU A 163 21.66 36.15 20.51
C GLU A 163 22.17 37.24 19.56
N ARG A 164 23.27 36.98 18.84
CA ARG A 164 23.86 37.93 17.91
C ARG A 164 23.20 37.94 16.53
N PHE A 165 22.81 36.78 16.00
CA PHE A 165 22.43 36.63 14.59
C PHE A 165 20.96 36.30 14.36
N PHE A 166 20.25 35.76 15.35
CA PHE A 166 18.85 35.40 15.20
C PHE A 166 17.95 36.62 15.49
N PRO A 167 16.95 36.93 14.63
CA PRO A 167 16.01 38.01 14.90
C PRO A 167 15.29 37.82 16.24
N GLY A 168 15.46 38.77 17.17
CA GLY A 168 14.90 38.67 18.52
C GLY A 168 15.70 37.82 19.52
N GLY A 169 16.93 37.43 19.15
CA GLY A 169 17.89 36.76 20.03
C GLY A 169 17.61 35.28 20.29
N ALA A 170 18.37 34.69 21.22
CA ALA A 170 18.33 33.27 21.52
C ALA A 170 16.97 32.83 22.11
N ALA A 171 16.34 33.69 22.92
CA ALA A 171 15.01 33.42 23.47
C ALA A 171 13.93 33.29 22.38
N SER A 172 13.98 34.16 21.36
CA SER A 172 13.05 34.08 20.22
C SER A 172 13.29 32.83 19.38
N PHE A 173 14.55 32.42 19.21
CA PHE A 173 14.90 31.17 18.55
C PHE A 173 14.31 29.95 19.28
N LEU A 174 14.52 29.87 20.61
CA LEU A 174 13.96 28.78 21.43
C LEU A 174 12.44 28.72 21.33
N TRP A 175 11.78 29.88 21.48
CA TRP A 175 10.33 29.99 21.33
C TRP A 175 9.87 29.52 19.95
N LEU A 176 10.54 29.94 18.87
CA LEU A 176 10.16 29.56 17.51
C LEU A 176 10.27 28.04 17.32
N VAL A 177 11.38 27.43 17.75
CA VAL A 177 11.61 25.98 17.61
C VAL A 177 10.52 25.19 18.31
N ASP A 178 10.16 25.56 19.54
CA ASP A 178 9.11 24.89 20.31
C ASP A 178 7.71 25.18 19.74
N ALA A 179 7.43 26.42 19.32
CA ALA A 179 6.13 26.81 18.79
C ALA A 179 5.77 26.05 17.51
N ILE A 180 6.74 25.79 16.63
CA ILE A 180 6.48 25.12 15.34
C ILE A 180 6.66 23.60 15.39
N PHE A 181 7.14 23.04 16.50
CA PHE A 181 7.41 21.60 16.61
C PHE A 181 6.17 20.73 16.40
N TYR A 182 5.12 20.94 17.19
CA TYR A 182 3.91 20.14 17.07
C TYR A 182 3.19 20.35 15.73
N PRO A 183 3.07 21.60 15.21
CA PRO A 183 2.54 21.82 13.86
C PRO A 183 3.30 21.07 12.76
N VAL A 184 4.64 21.18 12.72
CA VAL A 184 5.46 20.51 11.70
C VAL A 184 5.32 18.99 11.81
N LEU A 185 5.41 18.46 13.03
CA LEU A 185 5.24 17.02 13.26
C LEU A 185 3.86 16.53 12.79
N ALA A 186 2.79 17.24 13.14
CA ALA A 186 1.43 16.88 12.75
C ALA A 186 1.24 16.92 11.22
N ILE A 187 1.77 17.93 10.55
CA ILE A 187 1.71 18.05 9.09
C ILE A 187 2.41 16.86 8.43
N HIS A 188 3.66 16.57 8.79
CA HIS A 188 4.43 15.51 8.14
C HIS A 188 3.85 14.11 8.40
N LEU A 189 3.33 13.85 9.60
CA LEU A 189 2.63 12.60 9.90
C LEU A 189 1.34 12.46 9.09
N THR A 190 0.57 13.55 8.97
CA THR A 190 -0.66 13.58 8.17
C THR A 190 -0.36 13.37 6.69
N GLU A 191 0.68 14.03 6.16
CA GLU A 191 1.14 13.86 4.79
C GLU A 191 1.62 12.42 4.54
N ALA A 192 2.40 11.82 5.44
CA ALA A 192 2.85 10.44 5.27
C ALA A 192 1.68 9.44 5.27
N TRP A 193 0.71 9.63 6.17
CA TRP A 193 -0.52 8.83 6.20
C TRP A 193 -1.34 9.00 4.91
N TRP A 194 -1.48 10.23 4.42
CA TRP A 194 -2.21 10.52 3.19
C TRP A 194 -1.50 9.93 1.96
N HIS A 195 -0.18 10.07 1.86
CA HIS A 195 0.63 9.51 0.78
C HIS A 195 0.45 7.98 0.72
N ASP A 196 0.51 7.30 1.86
CA ASP A 196 0.26 5.86 1.94
C ASP A 196 -1.13 5.49 1.40
N ARG A 197 -2.17 6.19 1.86
CA ARG A 197 -3.57 5.89 1.55
C ARG A 197 -3.99 6.22 0.13
N THR A 198 -3.49 7.30 -0.46
CA THR A 198 -3.99 7.77 -1.76
C THR A 198 -3.06 7.51 -2.92
N ARG A 199 -1.80 7.16 -2.67
CA ARG A 199 -0.78 6.97 -3.72
C ARG A 199 -0.10 5.62 -3.62
N LEU A 200 0.59 5.35 -2.51
CA LEU A 200 1.38 4.13 -2.38
C LEU A 200 0.50 2.88 -2.49
N SER A 201 -0.58 2.83 -1.71
CA SER A 201 -1.52 1.70 -1.75
C SER A 201 -2.27 1.61 -3.08
N VAL A 202 -2.67 2.76 -3.65
CA VAL A 202 -3.36 2.84 -4.95
C VAL A 202 -2.50 2.32 -6.10
N HIS A 203 -1.19 2.55 -6.05
CA HIS A 203 -0.23 2.12 -7.08
C HIS A 203 0.55 0.86 -6.67
N GLY A 204 -0.04 0.02 -5.81
CA GLY A 204 0.44 -1.33 -5.52
C GLY A 204 1.77 -1.40 -4.76
N VAL A 205 2.19 -0.33 -4.09
CA VAL A 205 3.39 -0.33 -3.25
C VAL A 205 3.09 -1.07 -1.95
N ALA A 206 3.64 -2.28 -1.81
CA ALA A 206 3.41 -3.13 -0.64
C ALA A 206 3.91 -2.46 0.66
N ARG A 207 3.01 -2.27 1.64
CA ARG A 207 3.34 -1.73 2.97
C ARG A 207 4.44 -2.56 3.63
N GLY A 208 5.40 -1.89 4.27
CA GLY A 208 6.56 -2.53 4.91
C GLY A 208 7.65 -3.00 3.94
N SER A 209 7.43 -2.94 2.62
CA SER A 209 8.50 -3.19 1.66
C SER A 209 9.58 -2.11 1.74
N ARG A 210 10.79 -2.41 1.26
CA ARG A 210 11.89 -1.44 1.20
C ARG A 210 11.49 -0.17 0.42
N VAL A 211 10.74 -0.33 -0.66
CA VAL A 211 10.28 0.79 -1.51
C VAL A 211 9.29 1.65 -0.75
N TRP A 212 8.34 1.03 -0.05
CA TRP A 212 7.40 1.73 0.84
C TRP A 212 8.13 2.52 1.93
N CYS A 213 9.10 1.90 2.61
CA CYS A 213 9.89 2.56 3.66
C CYS A 213 10.62 3.79 3.11
N LEU A 214 11.19 3.70 1.91
CA LEU A 214 11.88 4.83 1.29
C LEU A 214 10.92 5.98 0.94
N TRP A 215 9.74 5.68 0.40
CA TRP A 215 8.72 6.69 0.09
C TRP A 215 8.17 7.36 1.35
N ILE A 216 7.86 6.58 2.40
CA ILE A 216 7.39 7.12 3.68
C ILE A 216 8.47 7.95 4.37
N ALA A 217 9.70 7.44 4.46
CA ALA A 217 10.81 8.18 5.06
C ALA A 217 11.09 9.48 4.30
N SER A 218 11.03 9.44 2.96
CA SER A 218 11.16 10.65 2.15
C SER A 218 10.00 11.62 2.43
N CYS A 219 8.75 11.16 2.41
CA CYS A 219 7.58 11.98 2.70
C CYS A 219 7.66 12.65 4.08
N LEU A 220 8.17 11.95 5.11
CA LEU A 220 8.37 12.52 6.44
C LEU A 220 9.40 13.66 6.48
N VAL A 221 10.27 13.80 5.48
CA VAL A 221 11.29 14.86 5.43
C VAL A 221 10.93 15.96 4.44
N GLU A 222 10.43 15.61 3.26
CA GLU A 222 10.15 16.59 2.18
C GLU A 222 8.65 16.85 1.93
N GLY A 223 7.77 16.18 2.67
CA GLY A 223 6.32 16.39 2.64
C GLY A 223 5.72 16.22 1.25
N ALA A 224 4.89 17.19 0.85
CA ALA A 224 4.24 17.26 -0.46
C ALA A 224 5.17 17.14 -1.69
N MET A 225 6.48 17.42 -1.57
CA MET A 225 7.41 17.22 -2.69
C MET A 225 7.60 15.73 -3.03
N SER A 226 7.37 14.84 -2.07
CA SER A 226 7.34 13.40 -2.28
C SER A 226 6.17 12.98 -3.16
N PHE A 227 5.02 13.64 -2.97
CA PHE A 227 3.80 13.38 -3.73
C PHE A 227 4.02 13.71 -5.20
N LYS A 228 4.53 14.92 -5.48
CA LYS A 228 4.83 15.36 -6.85
C LYS A 228 5.79 14.42 -7.57
N ARG A 229 6.80 13.92 -6.85
CA ARG A 229 7.78 12.99 -7.42
C ARG A 229 7.18 11.60 -7.67
N PHE A 230 6.29 11.16 -6.80
CA PHE A 230 5.55 9.91 -6.98
C PHE A 230 4.60 10.02 -8.18
N ASP A 231 3.83 11.11 -8.27
CA ASP A 231 2.87 11.35 -9.35
C ASP A 231 3.58 11.42 -10.72
N ALA A 232 4.73 12.10 -10.81
CA ALA A 232 5.54 12.14 -12.03
C ALA A 232 6.11 10.75 -12.42
N LEU A 233 6.43 9.90 -11.43
CA LEU A 233 6.85 8.52 -11.70
C LEU A 233 5.68 7.69 -12.25
N VAL A 234 4.49 7.84 -11.69
CA VAL A 234 3.28 7.17 -12.19
C VAL A 234 3.01 7.58 -13.65
N GLU A 235 3.00 8.88 -13.94
CA GLU A 235 2.80 9.41 -15.29
C GLU A 235 3.80 8.84 -16.31
N GLU A 236 5.09 8.80 -15.96
CA GLU A 236 6.11 8.22 -16.83
C GLU A 236 5.88 6.71 -17.09
N LEU A 237 5.42 5.96 -16.08
CA LEU A 237 5.11 4.54 -16.24
C LEU A 237 3.86 4.33 -17.11
N GLU A 238 2.86 5.21 -17.00
CA GLU A 238 1.69 5.23 -17.88
C GLU A 238 2.09 5.47 -19.34
N GLU A 239 2.92 6.48 -19.59
CA GLU A 239 3.41 6.81 -20.93
C GLU A 239 4.21 5.67 -21.55
N LYS A 240 5.12 5.06 -20.78
CA LYS A 240 5.93 3.92 -21.25
C LYS A 240 5.06 2.74 -21.65
N ARG A 241 4.00 2.44 -20.87
CA ARG A 241 3.06 1.37 -21.19
C ARG A 241 2.26 1.68 -22.45
N ALA A 242 1.73 2.89 -22.57
CA ALA A 242 1.01 3.33 -23.77
C ALA A 242 1.90 3.29 -25.03
N ALA A 243 3.20 3.56 -24.91
CA ALA A 243 4.15 3.41 -26.01
C ALA A 243 4.45 1.95 -26.36
N ALA A 244 4.50 1.06 -25.37
CA ALA A 244 4.73 -0.37 -25.57
C ALA A 244 3.54 -1.08 -26.24
N GLY A 245 2.30 -0.73 -25.88
CA GLY A 245 1.09 -1.28 -26.50
C GLY A 245 0.81 -0.80 -27.93
N ARG A 246 1.58 0.18 -28.44
CA ARG A 246 1.47 0.70 -29.81
C ARG A 246 2.47 0.06 -30.78
N LYS A 247 3.39 -0.78 -30.32
CA LYS A 247 4.37 -1.51 -31.13
C LYS A 247 3.92 -2.94 -31.38
#